data_AF-A0A4R4TAG4-F1
#
_entry.id   AF-A0A4R4TAG4-F1
#
_cell.length_a   1.000
_cell.length_b   1.000
_cell.length_c   1.000
_cell.angle_alpha   90.00
_cell.angle_beta   90.00
_cell.angle_gamma   90.00
#
_symmetry.space_group_name_H-M   'P 1'
#
loop_
_entity.id
_entity.type
_entity.pdbx_description
1 polymer ?
#
loop_
_entity_poly.entity_id
_entity_poly.type
_entity_poly.pdbx_seq_one_letter_code
_entity_poly.pdbx_strand_id
1 'polypeptide(L)'
;MLPIASAGVPAGRTLMIHPPYVHDDHIAVDGPFTADRLPFLPVAPLYAAELLERHGLAEPTLFDCQLHDLREATDLEAYDSYGIAVMGAQNIAPAASVHRHLTEVRGLPATRIRVGGQGIERLSRAEFARVFPGSHKAERHSLATLPDAMDVDLRTQLDRLPEPDMRTYLAHEMTLPFSQGCIFGCSFCGAQTKQRESFFNVRAHLENACELAERSAVDSLYLYCTSLDFFQQALPGGDLDLLVARLEAIVDVRERHPGLTLGLHALTRADSYNAAMRSDHVRDLVLRAGFDRFGFGADGAASVAVLRAMRKHADSLRSDLITAFAHMEETGLTPEILYVFGIPEDTEATLAETRALCGLLLETFPSSEYRGFPAKNEIPGNANWNRPGWKDSPAHRQLLDQPDHFLNLGFEALANETSHPDPGTRLMVNRYAVDMSRYAHELGRVRSYLTVPVASPGAPIMDDATLAAFRDITAHYAPDVAAGLTPENLAERRVPLNAAIPKDY
;
A
#
# COMPACT_ATOMS: atom_id res chain seq x y z
N MET A 1 -35.90 -6.37 -18.84
CA MET A 1 -34.58 -6.35 -18.18
C MET A 1 -34.17 -7.79 -17.96
N LEU A 2 -33.16 -8.26 -18.68
CA LEU A 2 -32.54 -9.56 -18.39
C LEU A 2 -31.78 -9.44 -17.06
N PRO A 3 -31.81 -10.45 -16.18
CA PRO A 3 -31.04 -10.41 -14.95
C PRO A 3 -29.57 -10.42 -15.36
N ILE A 4 -28.82 -9.43 -14.88
CA ILE A 4 -27.37 -9.47 -14.89
C ILE A 4 -26.98 -10.61 -13.95
N ALA A 5 -26.98 -11.85 -14.46
CA ALA A 5 -26.16 -12.91 -13.94
C ALA A 5 -24.71 -12.54 -14.34
N SER A 6 -24.15 -11.49 -13.72
CA SER A 6 -22.77 -11.08 -13.96
C SER A 6 -21.85 -12.13 -13.39
N ALA A 7 -21.44 -13.07 -14.24
CA ALA A 7 -20.33 -13.96 -13.96
C ALA A 7 -19.10 -13.12 -13.58
N GLY A 8 -18.80 -13.01 -12.28
CA GLY A 8 -17.59 -12.34 -11.81
C GLY A 8 -17.66 -11.63 -10.45
N VAL A 9 -18.85 -11.36 -9.91
CA VAL A 9 -18.98 -10.65 -8.60
C VAL A 9 -19.70 -11.51 -7.55
N PRO A 10 -19.50 -11.25 -6.25
CA PRO A 10 -20.31 -11.83 -5.18
C PRO A 10 -21.80 -11.52 -5.35
N ALA A 11 -22.66 -12.41 -4.87
CA ALA A 11 -24.12 -12.28 -4.96
C ALA A 11 -24.83 -12.92 -3.77
N GLY A 12 -26.06 -12.47 -3.49
CA GLY A 12 -26.83 -12.90 -2.32
C GLY A 12 -26.20 -12.43 -1.01
N ARG A 13 -26.47 -13.15 0.09
CA ARG A 13 -25.84 -12.86 1.38
C ARG A 13 -24.34 -13.12 1.27
N THR A 14 -23.54 -12.06 1.40
CA THR A 14 -22.13 -12.10 1.06
C THR A 14 -21.26 -11.71 2.25
N LEU A 15 -20.26 -12.53 2.57
CA LEU A 15 -19.22 -12.14 3.53
C LEU A 15 -18.03 -11.53 2.77
N MET A 16 -17.78 -10.25 2.99
CA MET A 16 -16.65 -9.50 2.43
C MET A 16 -15.49 -9.57 3.42
N ILE A 17 -14.44 -10.30 3.08
CA ILE A 17 -13.31 -10.60 3.97
C ILE A 17 -12.12 -9.73 3.59
N HIS A 18 -11.63 -8.96 4.56
CA HIS A 18 -10.29 -8.39 4.51
C HIS A 18 -9.32 -9.40 5.15
N PRO A 19 -8.34 -9.96 4.40
CA PRO A 19 -7.39 -10.94 4.95
C PRO A 19 -6.54 -10.36 6.09
N PRO A 20 -5.92 -11.23 6.92
CA PRO A 20 -4.97 -10.80 7.93
C PRO A 20 -3.84 -9.96 7.33
N TYR A 21 -3.19 -9.16 8.18
CA TYR A 21 -1.94 -8.52 7.81
C TYR A 21 -0.88 -9.56 7.46
N VAL A 22 -0.05 -9.23 6.46
CA VAL A 22 0.83 -10.19 5.78
C VAL A 22 1.90 -10.81 6.68
N HIS A 23 2.26 -10.15 7.78
CA HIS A 23 3.24 -10.68 8.75
C HIS A 23 2.58 -11.29 10.00
N ASP A 24 1.24 -11.20 10.12
CA ASP A 24 0.42 -11.71 11.23
C ASP A 24 -0.68 -12.67 10.74
N ASP A 25 -0.34 -13.55 9.79
CA ASP A 25 -1.27 -14.55 9.23
C ASP A 25 -1.56 -15.69 10.21
N HIS A 26 -2.36 -15.39 11.23
CA HIS A 26 -2.84 -16.33 12.24
C HIS A 26 -3.75 -17.43 11.66
N ILE A 27 -4.23 -17.29 10.43
CA ILE A 27 -5.04 -18.31 9.74
C ILE A 27 -4.14 -19.44 9.23
N ALA A 28 -2.90 -19.13 8.86
CA ALA A 28 -1.91 -20.11 8.40
C ALA A 28 -1.22 -20.90 9.53
N VAL A 29 -1.26 -20.40 10.78
CA VAL A 29 -0.51 -20.98 11.90
C VAL A 29 -1.40 -21.40 13.07
N ASP A 30 -1.05 -22.51 13.70
CA ASP A 30 -1.66 -22.97 14.94
C ASP A 30 -1.14 -22.10 16.11
N GLY A 31 -1.82 -20.98 16.34
CA GLY A 31 -1.48 -20.03 17.40
C GLY A 31 -2.67 -19.19 17.85
N PRO A 32 -2.58 -18.54 19.03
CA PRO A 32 -3.62 -17.64 19.51
C PRO A 32 -3.76 -16.46 18.55
N PHE A 33 -5.00 -16.02 18.34
CA PHE A 33 -5.27 -14.79 17.63
C PHE A 33 -4.71 -13.60 18.42
N THR A 34 -4.07 -12.69 17.72
CA THR A 34 -3.69 -11.37 18.24
C THR A 34 -4.20 -10.36 17.24
N ALA A 35 -5.04 -9.44 17.71
CA ALA A 35 -5.47 -8.32 16.90
C ALA A 35 -4.26 -7.52 16.45
N ASP A 36 -4.38 -7.03 15.23
CA ASP A 36 -3.37 -6.24 14.59
C ASP A 36 -3.03 -4.99 15.41
N ARG A 37 -1.75 -4.62 15.45
CA ARG A 37 -1.26 -3.50 16.27
C ARG A 37 -1.56 -2.14 15.65
N LEU A 38 -1.62 -2.11 14.32
CA LEU A 38 -1.88 -0.92 13.50
C LEU A 38 -2.85 -1.32 12.39
N PRO A 39 -4.10 -1.64 12.73
CA PRO A 39 -5.12 -1.96 11.75
C PRO A 39 -5.51 -0.70 10.99
N PHE A 40 -5.72 -0.82 9.69
CA PHE A 40 -6.26 0.26 8.87
C PHE A 40 -7.68 -0.09 8.43
N LEU A 41 -8.53 0.94 8.27
CA LEU A 41 -9.87 0.75 7.74
C LEU A 41 -9.77 0.14 6.33
N PRO A 42 -10.37 -1.05 6.07
CA PRO A 42 -10.26 -1.69 4.77
C PRO A 42 -11.24 -1.03 3.77
N VAL A 43 -10.88 0.14 3.27
CA VAL A 43 -11.73 0.98 2.41
C VAL A 43 -12.11 0.28 1.10
N ALA A 44 -11.22 -0.50 0.49
CA ALA A 44 -11.52 -1.19 -0.76
C ALA A 44 -12.68 -2.21 -0.67
N PRO A 45 -12.71 -3.16 0.30
CA PRO A 45 -13.86 -4.04 0.46
C PRO A 45 -15.13 -3.30 0.92
N LEU A 46 -15.03 -2.20 1.68
CA LEU A 46 -16.19 -1.35 2.00
C LEU A 46 -16.78 -0.71 0.73
N TYR A 47 -15.93 -0.20 -0.15
CA TYR A 47 -16.35 0.39 -1.43
C TYR A 47 -16.99 -0.65 -2.35
N ALA A 48 -16.41 -1.85 -2.41
CA ALA A 48 -16.99 -2.96 -3.15
C ALA A 48 -18.35 -3.39 -2.58
N ALA A 49 -18.47 -3.47 -1.24
CA ALA A 49 -19.73 -3.79 -0.56
C ALA A 49 -20.82 -2.78 -0.92
N GLU A 50 -20.54 -1.48 -0.79
CA GLU A 50 -21.53 -0.43 -1.08
C GLU A 50 -22.00 -0.48 -2.54
N LEU A 51 -21.09 -0.72 -3.50
CA LEU A 51 -21.44 -0.89 -4.91
C LEU A 51 -22.32 -2.12 -5.14
N LEU A 52 -22.00 -3.25 -4.52
CA LEU A 52 -22.78 -4.48 -4.67
C LEU A 52 -24.20 -4.29 -4.12
N GLU A 53 -24.34 -3.64 -2.98
CA GLU A 53 -25.63 -3.41 -2.32
C GLU A 53 -26.49 -2.40 -3.07
N ARG A 54 -25.92 -1.23 -3.42
CA ARG A 54 -26.65 -0.16 -4.13
C ARG A 54 -27.23 -0.61 -5.47
N HIS A 55 -26.55 -1.55 -6.13
CA HIS A 55 -26.99 -2.13 -7.41
C HIS A 55 -27.78 -3.44 -7.26
N GLY A 56 -28.14 -3.83 -6.03
CA GLY A 56 -28.96 -5.01 -5.76
C GLY A 56 -28.30 -6.33 -6.16
N LEU A 57 -26.97 -6.37 -6.19
CA LEU A 57 -26.18 -7.54 -6.57
C LEU A 57 -25.95 -8.47 -5.37
N ALA A 58 -25.74 -7.90 -4.18
CA ALA A 58 -25.48 -8.66 -2.95
C ALA A 58 -25.97 -7.92 -1.69
N GLU A 59 -26.03 -8.66 -0.59
CA GLU A 59 -26.23 -8.17 0.78
C GLU A 59 -24.92 -8.40 1.56
N PRO A 60 -23.98 -7.44 1.52
CA PRO A 60 -22.64 -7.64 2.06
C PRO A 60 -22.58 -7.45 3.59
N THR A 61 -21.73 -8.23 4.22
CA THR A 61 -21.27 -8.06 5.61
C THR A 61 -19.75 -8.05 5.60
N LEU A 62 -19.10 -7.07 6.22
CA LEU A 62 -17.64 -7.03 6.33
C LEU A 62 -17.16 -7.97 7.45
N PHE A 63 -16.09 -8.70 7.21
CA PHE A 63 -15.29 -9.40 8.22
C PHE A 63 -13.83 -8.97 8.07
N ASP A 64 -13.29 -8.28 9.08
CA ASP A 64 -11.90 -7.82 9.06
C ASP A 64 -11.00 -8.73 9.90
N CYS A 65 -10.15 -9.51 9.24
CA CYS A 65 -9.20 -10.39 9.91
C CYS A 65 -8.03 -9.65 10.57
N GLN A 66 -7.92 -8.32 10.45
CA GLN A 66 -7.01 -7.53 11.29
C GLN A 66 -7.52 -7.47 12.74
N LEU A 67 -8.84 -7.48 12.95
CA LEU A 67 -9.43 -7.27 14.28
C LEU A 67 -10.09 -8.53 14.85
N HIS A 68 -10.47 -9.48 14.00
CA HIS A 68 -11.24 -10.65 14.39
C HIS A 68 -10.66 -11.95 13.84
N ASP A 69 -10.79 -13.04 14.61
CA ASP A 69 -10.35 -14.36 14.20
C ASP A 69 -11.42 -15.05 13.33
N LEU A 70 -11.14 -15.25 12.04
CA LEU A 70 -12.04 -15.95 11.12
C LEU A 70 -12.32 -17.40 11.56
N ARG A 71 -11.39 -18.02 12.29
CA ARG A 71 -11.53 -19.40 12.78
C ARG A 71 -12.64 -19.53 13.82
N GLU A 72 -12.98 -18.44 14.49
CA GLU A 72 -14.05 -18.38 15.50
C GLU A 72 -15.43 -18.02 14.92
N ALA A 73 -15.51 -17.70 13.62
CA ALA A 73 -16.78 -17.37 12.97
C ALA A 73 -17.71 -18.59 12.91
N THR A 74 -18.88 -18.50 13.55
CA THR A 74 -19.79 -19.65 13.77
C THR A 74 -20.81 -19.88 12.67
N ASP A 75 -21.05 -18.92 11.78
CA ASP A 75 -22.15 -18.92 10.81
C ASP A 75 -21.68 -18.75 9.36
N LEU A 76 -20.44 -19.14 9.06
CA LEU A 76 -19.88 -19.01 7.71
C LEU A 76 -20.76 -19.69 6.65
N GLU A 77 -21.40 -20.82 6.96
CA GLU A 77 -22.25 -21.57 6.05
C GLU A 77 -23.56 -20.84 5.67
N ALA A 78 -23.92 -19.78 6.40
CA ALA A 78 -25.12 -18.99 6.16
C ALA A 78 -25.00 -18.01 4.97
N TYR A 79 -23.79 -17.84 4.44
CA TYR A 79 -23.50 -16.96 3.30
C TYR A 79 -23.61 -17.71 1.96
N ASP A 80 -24.20 -17.03 0.97
CA ASP A 80 -24.34 -17.51 -0.40
C ASP A 80 -23.02 -17.38 -1.18
N SER A 81 -22.23 -16.35 -0.86
CA SER A 81 -20.92 -16.12 -1.46
C SER A 81 -19.94 -15.39 -0.54
N TYR A 82 -18.66 -15.42 -0.90
CA TYR A 82 -17.57 -14.78 -0.15
C TYR A 82 -16.75 -13.91 -1.10
N GLY A 83 -16.43 -12.69 -0.69
CA GLY A 83 -15.47 -11.82 -1.36
C GLY A 83 -14.17 -11.78 -0.55
N ILE A 84 -13.01 -12.02 -1.18
CA ILE A 84 -11.68 -11.88 -0.54
C ILE A 84 -10.93 -10.73 -1.24
N ALA A 85 -10.55 -9.70 -0.48
CA ALA A 85 -9.85 -8.53 -1.00
C ALA A 85 -8.32 -8.72 -1.04
N VAL A 86 -7.70 -8.42 -2.18
CA VAL A 86 -6.23 -8.53 -2.40
C VAL A 86 -5.68 -7.22 -2.95
N MET A 87 -5.18 -6.36 -2.05
CA MET A 87 -4.72 -5.01 -2.40
C MET A 87 -3.34 -4.99 -3.05
N GLY A 88 -2.35 -5.62 -2.42
CA GLY A 88 -0.98 -5.77 -2.94
C GLY A 88 -0.64 -7.21 -3.29
N ALA A 89 0.50 -7.40 -3.97
CA ALA A 89 0.99 -8.73 -4.33
C ALA A 89 1.21 -9.61 -3.09
N GLN A 90 1.77 -9.04 -2.03
CA GLN A 90 1.98 -9.75 -0.76
C GLN A 90 0.70 -10.19 -0.05
N ASN A 91 -0.42 -9.49 -0.26
CA ASN A 91 -1.71 -9.90 0.31
C ASN A 91 -2.25 -11.18 -0.34
N ILE A 92 -1.65 -11.69 -1.42
CA ILE A 92 -2.00 -12.99 -1.99
C ILE A 92 -1.74 -14.12 -0.98
N ALA A 93 -0.67 -14.04 -0.18
CA ALA A 93 -0.32 -15.05 0.82
C ALA A 93 -1.45 -15.22 1.87
N PRO A 94 -1.82 -14.20 2.66
CA PRO A 94 -2.92 -14.33 3.62
C PRO A 94 -4.27 -14.56 2.95
N ALA A 95 -4.52 -14.05 1.74
CA ALA A 95 -5.74 -14.37 1.00
C ALA A 95 -5.82 -15.86 0.62
N ALA A 96 -4.70 -16.50 0.29
CA ALA A 96 -4.64 -17.94 0.04
C ALA A 96 -4.88 -18.74 1.33
N SER A 97 -4.40 -18.26 2.48
CA SER A 97 -4.70 -18.84 3.80
C SER A 97 -6.19 -18.77 4.13
N VAL A 98 -6.82 -17.61 3.94
CA VAL A 98 -8.29 -17.44 4.06
C VAL A 98 -9.01 -18.39 3.13
N HIS A 99 -8.63 -18.46 1.86
CA HIS A 99 -9.23 -19.36 0.88
C HIS A 99 -9.17 -20.82 1.34
N ARG A 100 -7.97 -21.33 1.71
CA ARG A 100 -7.78 -22.70 2.20
C ARG A 100 -8.60 -22.95 3.46
N HIS A 101 -8.66 -22.00 4.39
CA HIS A 101 -9.48 -22.14 5.58
C HIS A 101 -10.96 -22.34 5.22
N LEU A 102 -11.51 -21.50 4.33
CA LEU A 102 -12.90 -21.63 3.89
C LEU A 102 -13.15 -22.95 3.14
N THR A 103 -12.26 -23.36 2.23
CA THR A 103 -12.53 -24.51 1.35
C THR A 103 -12.12 -25.85 1.94
N GLU A 104 -10.94 -25.94 2.54
CA GLU A 104 -10.34 -27.20 3.01
C GLU A 104 -10.68 -27.48 4.47
N VAL A 105 -10.66 -26.45 5.33
CA VAL A 105 -10.96 -26.61 6.77
C VAL A 105 -12.47 -26.56 7.03
N ARG A 106 -13.18 -25.58 6.44
CA ARG A 106 -14.63 -25.41 6.60
C ARG A 106 -15.46 -26.15 5.56
N GLY A 107 -14.84 -26.71 4.52
CA GLY A 107 -15.53 -27.50 3.51
C GLY A 107 -16.49 -26.70 2.60
N LEU A 108 -16.33 -25.37 2.54
CA LEU A 108 -17.20 -24.52 1.73
C LEU A 108 -16.87 -24.68 0.23
N PRO A 109 -17.88 -24.67 -0.67
CA PRO A 109 -17.62 -24.80 -2.09
C PRO A 109 -16.79 -23.61 -2.61
N ALA A 110 -15.62 -23.87 -3.18
CA ALA A 110 -14.76 -22.84 -3.79
C ALA A 110 -15.49 -22.00 -4.86
N THR A 111 -16.49 -22.59 -5.53
CA THR A 111 -17.35 -21.90 -6.50
C THR A 111 -18.21 -20.78 -5.89
N ARG A 112 -18.25 -20.63 -4.55
CA ARG A 112 -18.86 -19.50 -3.82
C ARG A 112 -17.87 -18.38 -3.50
N ILE A 113 -16.58 -18.59 -3.69
CA ILE A 113 -15.54 -17.62 -3.36
C ILE A 113 -15.20 -16.79 -4.60
N ARG A 114 -15.07 -15.48 -4.39
CA ARG A 114 -14.61 -14.50 -5.38
C ARG A 114 -13.43 -13.75 -4.77
N VAL A 115 -12.31 -13.73 -5.47
CA VAL A 115 -11.10 -13.02 -5.02
C VAL A 115 -10.87 -11.86 -5.96
N GLY A 116 -10.74 -10.65 -5.42
CA GLY A 116 -10.67 -9.41 -6.19
C GLY A 116 -9.66 -8.41 -5.62
N GLY A 117 -9.17 -7.52 -6.47
CA GLY A 117 -8.25 -6.46 -6.08
C GLY A 117 -7.03 -6.34 -7.00
N GLN A 118 -6.26 -5.28 -6.80
CA GLN A 118 -5.16 -4.91 -7.68
C GLN A 118 -4.01 -5.93 -7.64
N GLY A 119 -3.79 -6.60 -6.50
CA GLY A 119 -2.70 -7.54 -6.32
C GLY A 119 -2.76 -8.77 -7.25
N ILE A 120 -3.93 -9.10 -7.80
CA ILE A 120 -4.15 -10.28 -8.65
C ILE A 120 -4.53 -9.94 -10.10
N GLU A 121 -4.56 -8.66 -10.47
CA GLU A 121 -5.17 -8.17 -11.71
C GLU A 121 -4.55 -8.80 -12.97
N ARG A 122 -3.23 -9.02 -12.98
CA ARG A 122 -2.50 -9.56 -14.14
C ARG A 122 -2.29 -11.06 -14.10
N LEU A 123 -2.75 -11.76 -13.06
CA LEU A 123 -2.77 -13.22 -13.05
C LEU A 123 -3.68 -13.71 -14.18
N SER A 124 -3.13 -14.59 -15.02
CA SER A 124 -3.93 -15.32 -16.00
C SER A 124 -4.91 -16.26 -15.30
N ARG A 125 -5.93 -16.72 -16.03
CA ARG A 125 -6.91 -17.68 -15.47
C ARG A 125 -6.25 -18.94 -14.91
N ALA A 126 -5.20 -19.43 -15.57
CA ALA A 126 -4.47 -20.62 -15.12
C ALA A 126 -3.64 -20.34 -13.87
N GLU A 127 -2.96 -19.19 -13.81
CA GLU A 127 -2.18 -18.76 -12.64
C GLU A 127 -3.10 -18.52 -11.43
N PHE A 128 -4.22 -17.82 -11.63
CA PHE A 128 -5.23 -17.61 -10.60
C PHE A 128 -5.76 -18.95 -10.05
N ALA A 129 -6.09 -19.90 -10.93
CA ALA A 129 -6.59 -21.20 -10.51
C ALA A 129 -5.54 -22.08 -9.80
N ARG A 130 -4.24 -21.80 -9.95
CA ARG A 130 -3.18 -22.46 -9.16
C ARG A 130 -3.16 -21.95 -7.73
N VAL A 131 -3.36 -20.64 -7.53
CA VAL A 131 -3.35 -20.02 -6.20
C VAL A 131 -4.69 -20.18 -5.47
N PHE A 132 -5.80 -20.05 -6.19
CA PHE A 132 -7.17 -20.09 -5.66
C PHE A 132 -8.01 -21.15 -6.41
N PRO A 133 -7.75 -22.45 -6.20
CA PRO A 133 -8.36 -23.52 -6.97
C PRO A 133 -9.89 -23.55 -6.81
N GLY A 134 -10.61 -23.58 -7.93
CA GLY A 134 -12.07 -23.65 -7.96
C GLY A 134 -12.81 -22.34 -7.69
N SER A 135 -12.09 -21.28 -7.30
CA SER A 135 -12.64 -19.95 -7.03
C SER A 135 -12.77 -19.09 -8.29
N HIS A 136 -13.42 -17.94 -8.16
CA HIS A 136 -13.58 -16.98 -9.25
C HIS A 136 -12.74 -15.72 -9.03
N LYS A 137 -12.05 -15.27 -10.08
CA LYS A 137 -11.39 -13.97 -10.08
C LYS A 137 -12.44 -12.89 -10.34
N ALA A 138 -12.55 -11.92 -9.43
CA ALA A 138 -13.37 -10.74 -9.59
C ALA A 138 -12.55 -9.63 -10.26
N GLU A 139 -12.83 -9.39 -11.54
CA GLU A 139 -12.15 -8.34 -12.30
C GLU A 139 -12.64 -6.96 -11.84
N ARG A 140 -11.71 -6.02 -11.61
CA ARG A 140 -12.02 -4.65 -11.14
C ARG A 140 -13.06 -3.94 -11.99
N HIS A 141 -13.00 -4.11 -13.31
CA HIS A 141 -13.94 -3.50 -14.25
C HIS A 141 -15.41 -3.91 -14.00
N SER A 142 -15.64 -5.04 -13.32
CA SER A 142 -16.98 -5.55 -13.03
C SER A 142 -17.74 -4.62 -12.08
N LEU A 143 -17.04 -3.93 -11.19
CA LEU A 143 -17.62 -2.92 -10.29
C LEU A 143 -17.36 -1.50 -10.79
N ALA A 144 -16.19 -1.23 -11.38
CA ALA A 144 -15.83 0.13 -11.82
C ALA A 144 -16.65 0.67 -13.01
N THR A 145 -17.42 -0.18 -13.70
CA THR A 145 -18.30 0.21 -14.80
C THR A 145 -19.75 0.41 -14.38
N LEU A 146 -20.08 0.17 -13.11
CA LEU A 146 -21.40 0.45 -12.57
C LEU A 146 -21.67 1.96 -12.59
N PRO A 147 -22.92 2.40 -12.81
CA PRO A 147 -23.29 3.81 -12.70
C PRO A 147 -22.86 4.38 -11.34
N ASP A 148 -22.36 5.62 -11.37
CA ASP A 148 -21.93 6.38 -10.20
C ASP A 148 -20.82 5.70 -9.37
N ALA A 149 -20.01 4.83 -9.98
CA ALA A 149 -18.98 4.06 -9.26
C ALA A 149 -17.87 4.89 -8.62
N MET A 150 -17.76 6.18 -8.95
CA MET A 150 -16.85 7.12 -8.28
C MET A 150 -17.56 8.02 -7.27
N ASP A 151 -18.89 8.12 -7.37
CA ASP A 151 -19.71 9.06 -6.58
C ASP A 151 -20.37 8.40 -5.36
N VAL A 152 -19.95 7.17 -5.04
CA VAL A 152 -20.48 6.39 -3.92
C VAL A 152 -20.21 7.07 -2.58
N ASP A 153 -21.18 6.98 -1.68
CA ASP A 153 -21.07 7.37 -0.28
C ASP A 153 -20.93 6.10 0.58
N LEU A 154 -19.88 6.00 1.39
CA LEU A 154 -19.60 4.83 2.23
C LEU A 154 -20.38 4.80 3.56
N ARG A 155 -21.21 5.81 3.84
CA ARG A 155 -21.86 5.97 5.14
C ARG A 155 -22.59 4.71 5.62
N THR A 156 -23.35 4.08 4.73
CA THR A 156 -24.13 2.86 5.04
C THR A 156 -23.24 1.74 5.56
N GLN A 157 -22.11 1.44 4.89
CA GLN A 157 -21.20 0.39 5.35
C GLN A 157 -20.45 0.78 6.62
N LEU A 158 -20.06 2.05 6.74
CA LEU A 158 -19.35 2.55 7.92
C LEU A 158 -20.22 2.47 9.19
N ASP A 159 -21.52 2.79 9.10
CA ASP A 159 -22.46 2.71 10.22
C ASP A 159 -22.77 1.27 10.66
N ARG A 160 -22.41 0.26 9.85
CA ARG A 160 -22.55 -1.17 10.20
C ARG A 160 -21.35 -1.73 10.95
N LEU A 161 -20.23 -1.01 10.98
CA LEU A 161 -19.03 -1.47 11.69
C LEU A 161 -19.26 -1.38 13.21
N PRO A 162 -18.79 -2.36 14.00
CA PRO A 162 -18.84 -2.26 15.45
C PRO A 162 -18.11 -1.00 15.94
N GLU A 163 -18.72 -0.28 16.90
CA GLU A 163 -18.12 0.92 17.49
C GLU A 163 -16.69 0.69 18.06
N PRO A 164 -16.37 -0.45 18.72
CA PRO A 164 -15.00 -0.72 19.14
C PRO A 164 -14.00 -0.76 17.98
N ASP A 165 -14.37 -1.39 16.87
CA ASP A 165 -13.52 -1.49 15.68
C ASP A 165 -13.30 -0.11 15.06
N MET A 166 -14.38 0.68 14.94
CA MET A 166 -14.32 2.04 14.42
C MET A 166 -13.38 2.93 15.24
N ARG A 167 -13.44 2.85 16.58
CA ARG A 167 -12.51 3.58 17.46
C ARG A 167 -11.06 3.17 17.24
N THR A 168 -10.81 1.89 17.03
CA THR A 168 -9.47 1.40 16.71
C THR A 168 -8.97 1.98 15.39
N TYR A 169 -9.79 2.01 14.33
CA TYR A 169 -9.38 2.61 13.06
C TYR A 169 -9.14 4.13 13.16
N LEU A 170 -10.02 4.85 13.87
CA LEU A 170 -9.91 6.31 14.06
C LEU A 170 -8.68 6.73 14.89
N ALA A 171 -8.09 5.81 15.67
CA ALA A 171 -6.86 6.06 16.42
C ALA A 171 -5.60 6.02 15.54
N HIS A 172 -5.74 5.68 14.25
CA HIS A 172 -4.66 5.55 13.29
C HIS A 172 -4.94 6.38 12.03
N GLU A 173 -3.95 6.49 11.14
CA GLU A 173 -4.16 7.14 9.85
C GLU A 173 -5.16 6.32 9.02
N MET A 174 -6.25 6.95 8.58
CA MET A 174 -7.25 6.32 7.74
C MET A 174 -7.06 6.70 6.28
N THR A 175 -7.50 5.82 5.38
CA THR A 175 -7.49 6.12 3.95
C THR A 175 -8.68 7.01 3.57
N LEU A 176 -8.42 8.16 2.94
CA LEU A 176 -9.42 8.97 2.26
C LEU A 176 -9.39 8.68 0.75
N PRO A 177 -10.45 8.07 0.17
CA PRO A 177 -10.62 7.98 -1.27
C PRO A 177 -10.61 9.37 -1.90
N PHE A 178 -9.53 9.71 -2.62
CA PHE A 178 -9.38 11.03 -3.22
C PHE A 178 -9.50 10.94 -4.74
N SER A 179 -8.60 10.19 -5.38
CA SER A 179 -8.63 9.99 -6.83
C SER A 179 -8.02 8.66 -7.27
N GLN A 180 -8.24 8.30 -8.53
CA GLN A 180 -7.59 7.17 -9.18
C GLN A 180 -7.18 7.52 -10.61
N GLY A 181 -6.11 6.88 -11.08
CA GLY A 181 -5.56 7.12 -12.42
C GLY A 181 -4.40 8.11 -12.40
N CYS A 182 -3.41 7.83 -13.23
CA CYS A 182 -2.20 8.63 -13.37
C CYS A 182 -1.83 8.71 -14.85
N ILE A 183 -1.45 9.90 -15.34
CA ILE A 183 -1.07 10.08 -16.75
C ILE A 183 0.31 9.46 -17.05
N PHE A 184 1.12 9.26 -16.03
CA PHE A 184 2.46 8.69 -16.15
C PHE A 184 2.42 7.18 -16.34
N GLY A 185 3.48 6.63 -16.93
CA GLY A 185 3.59 5.23 -17.34
C GLY A 185 4.77 4.49 -16.71
N CYS A 186 5.04 4.75 -15.42
CA CYS A 186 6.13 4.13 -14.67
C CYS A 186 6.08 2.60 -14.79
N SER A 187 7.20 1.96 -15.13
CA SER A 187 7.24 0.52 -15.47
C SER A 187 6.99 -0.42 -14.27
N PHE A 188 7.38 0.01 -13.08
CA PHE A 188 7.28 -0.76 -11.84
C PHE A 188 5.95 -0.55 -11.10
N CYS A 189 5.25 0.54 -11.39
CA CYS A 189 4.02 0.92 -10.69
C CYS A 189 2.88 -0.04 -11.05
N GLY A 190 2.28 -0.68 -10.04
CA GLY A 190 1.10 -1.53 -10.22
C GLY A 190 -0.21 -0.77 -10.38
N ALA A 191 -0.19 0.56 -10.25
CA ALA A 191 -1.40 1.37 -10.28
C ALA A 191 -1.91 1.64 -11.70
N GLN A 192 -3.11 2.20 -11.81
CA GLN A 192 -3.69 2.54 -13.10
C GLN A 192 -2.97 3.75 -13.71
N THR A 193 -2.11 3.47 -14.67
CA THR A 193 -1.22 4.42 -15.33
C THR A 193 -1.69 4.72 -16.75
N LYS A 194 -1.15 5.79 -17.37
CA LYS A 194 -1.49 6.28 -18.71
C LYS A 194 -2.97 6.60 -18.93
N GLN A 195 -3.65 7.08 -17.89
CA GLN A 195 -5.03 7.55 -17.97
C GLN A 195 -5.21 8.83 -17.17
N ARG A 196 -6.22 9.62 -17.51
CA ARG A 196 -6.56 10.82 -16.74
C ARG A 196 -7.06 10.41 -15.36
N GLU A 197 -6.75 11.25 -14.38
CA GLU A 197 -7.24 11.10 -13.03
C GLU A 197 -8.76 11.29 -12.98
N SER A 198 -9.42 10.48 -12.16
CA SER A 198 -10.84 10.58 -11.84
C SER A 198 -10.98 10.66 -10.32
N PHE A 199 -11.84 11.55 -9.84
CA PHE A 199 -11.98 11.84 -8.42
C PHE A 199 -13.15 11.05 -7.83
N PHE A 200 -12.97 10.58 -6.60
CA PHE A 200 -14.06 10.02 -5.80
C PHE A 200 -14.95 11.14 -5.25
N ASN A 201 -16.03 10.79 -4.55
CA ASN A 201 -16.83 11.73 -3.78
C ASN A 201 -16.11 12.18 -2.50
N VAL A 202 -15.00 12.90 -2.66
CA VAL A 202 -14.08 13.30 -1.58
C VAL A 202 -14.82 14.03 -0.46
N ARG A 203 -15.76 14.92 -0.81
CA ARG A 203 -16.55 15.69 0.17
C ARG A 203 -17.34 14.76 1.08
N ALA A 204 -18.08 13.80 0.52
CA ALA A 204 -18.89 12.86 1.31
C ALA A 204 -18.00 11.93 2.16
N HIS A 205 -16.90 11.43 1.60
CA HIS A 205 -15.99 10.57 2.35
C HIS A 205 -15.33 11.28 3.53
N LEU A 206 -14.90 12.53 3.34
CA LEU A 206 -14.34 13.34 4.40
C LEU A 206 -15.38 13.70 5.46
N GLU A 207 -16.59 14.11 5.04
CA GLU A 207 -17.71 14.37 5.96
C GLU A 207 -18.00 13.17 6.86
N ASN A 208 -18.10 11.99 6.25
CA ASN A 208 -18.33 10.75 6.99
C ASN A 208 -17.22 10.49 8.02
N ALA A 209 -15.96 10.68 7.64
CA ALA A 209 -14.84 10.47 8.55
C ALA A 209 -14.87 11.46 9.73
N CYS A 210 -15.20 12.74 9.48
CA CYS A 210 -15.37 13.74 10.53
C CYS A 210 -16.55 13.41 11.47
N GLU A 211 -17.72 13.10 10.94
CA GLU A 211 -18.88 12.72 11.75
C GLU A 211 -18.62 11.45 12.58
N LEU A 212 -17.88 10.48 12.02
CA LEU A 212 -17.44 9.29 12.74
C LEU A 212 -16.51 9.63 13.89
N ALA A 213 -15.51 10.48 13.66
CA ALA A 213 -14.59 10.94 14.70
C ALA A 213 -15.34 11.64 15.84
N GLU A 214 -16.27 12.55 15.53
CA GLU A 214 -17.08 13.25 16.54
C GLU A 214 -17.97 12.29 17.33
N ARG A 215 -18.66 11.37 16.64
CA ARG A 215 -19.51 10.36 17.27
C ARG A 215 -18.71 9.43 18.19
N SER A 216 -17.50 9.08 17.78
CA SER A 216 -16.58 8.26 18.56
C SER A 216 -15.77 9.08 19.58
N ALA A 217 -16.03 10.38 19.73
CA ALA A 217 -15.33 11.28 20.67
C ALA A 217 -13.81 11.26 20.49
N VAL A 218 -13.36 11.21 19.25
CA VAL A 218 -11.97 11.37 18.83
C VAL A 218 -11.76 12.84 18.44
N ASP A 219 -10.70 13.47 18.94
CA ASP A 219 -10.42 14.90 18.75
C ASP A 219 -9.51 15.20 17.55
N SER A 220 -8.91 14.15 16.98
CA SER A 220 -7.91 14.25 15.91
C SER A 220 -8.11 13.15 14.88
N LEU A 221 -8.01 13.51 13.61
CA LEU A 221 -8.21 12.61 12.48
C LEU A 221 -7.06 12.81 11.50
N TYR A 222 -6.32 11.73 11.23
CA TYR A 222 -5.23 11.72 10.26
C TYR A 222 -5.66 10.90 9.05
N LEU A 223 -5.56 11.48 7.85
CA LEU A 223 -6.02 10.86 6.62
C LEU A 223 -4.94 10.83 5.54
N TYR A 224 -4.71 9.65 4.97
CA TYR A 224 -3.97 9.49 3.73
C TYR A 224 -4.91 9.67 2.52
N CYS A 225 -4.71 10.78 1.80
CA CYS A 225 -5.40 11.09 0.55
C CYS A 225 -4.85 10.21 -0.58
N THR A 226 -5.65 9.23 -0.99
CA THR A 226 -5.26 8.31 -2.08
C THR A 226 -5.20 9.03 -3.43
N SER A 227 -4.00 9.41 -3.84
CA SER A 227 -3.68 9.83 -5.20
C SER A 227 -2.29 9.33 -5.58
N LEU A 228 -2.10 9.03 -6.85
CA LEU A 228 -0.80 8.64 -7.40
C LEU A 228 0.08 9.86 -7.69
N ASP A 229 -0.53 11.03 -7.88
CA ASP A 229 0.14 12.32 -8.01
C ASP A 229 -0.87 13.44 -7.71
N PHE A 230 -0.95 13.86 -6.44
CA PHE A 230 -1.99 14.75 -5.93
C PHE A 230 -2.10 16.06 -6.72
N PHE A 231 -0.97 16.60 -7.19
CA PHE A 231 -0.90 17.87 -7.91
C PHE A 231 -0.86 17.72 -9.43
N GLN A 232 -1.15 16.53 -9.98
CA GLN A 232 -1.08 16.27 -11.43
C GLN A 232 -1.88 17.28 -12.26
N GLN A 233 -3.00 17.79 -11.74
CA GLN A 233 -3.84 18.77 -12.42
C GLN A 233 -3.17 20.15 -12.61
N ALA A 234 -2.13 20.46 -11.84
CA ALA A 234 -1.38 21.71 -11.99
C ALA A 234 -0.36 21.65 -13.14
N LEU A 235 -0.13 20.48 -13.73
CA LEU A 235 0.77 20.32 -14.87
C LEU A 235 0.19 20.93 -16.15
N PRO A 236 1.03 21.24 -17.17
CA PRO A 236 0.55 21.70 -18.46
C PRO A 236 -0.48 20.74 -19.08
N GLY A 237 -1.68 21.26 -19.38
CA GLY A 237 -2.79 20.47 -19.92
C GLY A 237 -3.65 19.75 -18.88
N GLY A 238 -3.36 19.94 -17.58
CA GLY A 238 -4.26 19.59 -16.48
C GLY A 238 -5.36 20.64 -16.24
N ASP A 239 -6.19 20.39 -15.24
CA ASP A 239 -7.33 21.23 -14.87
C ASP A 239 -7.14 21.83 -13.47
N LEU A 240 -6.47 22.99 -13.40
CA LEU A 240 -6.16 23.65 -12.13
C LEU A 240 -7.44 24.05 -11.36
N ASP A 241 -8.50 24.45 -12.06
CA ASP A 241 -9.78 24.83 -11.44
C ASP A 241 -10.42 23.62 -10.75
N LEU A 242 -10.29 22.42 -11.34
CA LEU A 242 -10.73 21.19 -10.70
C LEU A 242 -9.94 20.91 -9.41
N LEU A 243 -8.61 21.08 -9.39
CA LEU A 243 -7.83 20.93 -8.16
C LEU A 243 -8.27 21.93 -7.08
N VAL A 244 -8.44 23.20 -7.45
CA VAL A 244 -8.93 24.25 -6.54
C VAL A 244 -10.28 23.87 -5.95
N ALA A 245 -11.25 23.47 -6.79
CA ALA A 245 -12.57 23.05 -6.33
C ALA A 245 -12.53 21.85 -5.36
N ARG A 246 -11.58 20.92 -5.54
CA ARG A 246 -11.39 19.79 -4.61
C ARG A 246 -10.81 20.24 -3.28
N LEU A 247 -9.84 21.14 -3.27
CA LEU A 247 -9.28 21.69 -2.05
C LEU A 247 -10.30 22.55 -1.29
N GLU A 248 -11.06 23.39 -1.99
CA GLU A 248 -12.16 24.17 -1.40
C GLU A 248 -13.21 23.26 -0.75
N ALA A 249 -13.57 22.14 -1.40
CA ALA A 249 -14.50 21.19 -0.82
C ALA A 249 -13.96 20.53 0.47
N ILE A 250 -12.64 20.32 0.59
CA ILE A 250 -12.02 19.82 1.82
C ILE A 250 -12.04 20.89 2.92
N VAL A 251 -11.67 22.13 2.57
CA VAL A 251 -11.70 23.28 3.49
C VAL A 251 -13.11 23.47 4.05
N ASP A 252 -14.14 23.47 3.19
CA ASP A 252 -15.55 23.56 3.56
C ASP A 252 -15.99 22.50 4.58
N VAL A 253 -15.50 21.26 4.45
CA VAL A 253 -15.82 20.18 5.41
C VAL A 253 -15.10 20.45 6.72
N ARG A 254 -13.79 20.72 6.69
CA ARG A 254 -12.99 21.00 7.89
C ARG A 254 -13.58 22.16 8.71
N GLU A 255 -13.99 23.25 8.06
CA GLU A 255 -14.55 24.42 8.73
C GLU A 255 -15.90 24.14 9.41
N ARG A 256 -16.64 23.11 8.97
CA ARG A 256 -17.89 22.65 9.61
C ARG A 256 -17.66 21.78 10.84
N HIS A 257 -16.45 21.25 11.01
CA HIS A 257 -16.03 20.44 12.16
C HIS A 257 -14.90 21.12 12.95
N PRO A 258 -15.11 22.33 13.52
CA PRO A 258 -14.06 23.12 14.16
C PRO A 258 -13.50 22.49 15.45
N GLY A 259 -14.16 21.45 15.99
CA GLY A 259 -13.70 20.69 17.15
C GLY A 259 -12.70 19.59 16.82
N LEU A 260 -12.47 19.29 15.54
CA LEU A 260 -11.55 18.24 15.10
C LEU A 260 -10.24 18.82 14.59
N THR A 261 -9.14 18.21 15.02
CA THR A 261 -7.82 18.43 14.42
C THR A 261 -7.65 17.49 13.23
N LEU A 262 -7.70 18.04 12.01
CA LEU A 262 -7.53 17.26 10.77
C LEU A 262 -6.10 17.39 10.24
N GLY A 263 -5.43 16.25 10.03
CA GLY A 263 -4.14 16.14 9.33
C GLY A 263 -4.29 15.34 8.04
N LEU A 264 -3.74 15.84 6.93
CA LEU A 264 -3.81 15.20 5.62
C LEU A 264 -2.40 14.92 5.06
N HIS A 265 -2.22 13.71 4.57
CA HIS A 265 -1.01 13.24 3.91
C HIS A 265 -1.33 12.79 2.47
N ALA A 266 -0.49 13.13 1.48
CA ALA A 266 -0.64 12.62 0.12
C ALA A 266 0.71 12.35 -0.57
N LEU A 267 0.69 11.60 -1.67
CA LEU A 267 1.84 11.45 -2.56
C LEU A 267 1.74 12.38 -3.77
N THR A 268 2.88 12.89 -4.21
CA THR A 268 2.99 13.75 -5.39
C THR A 268 4.33 13.59 -6.08
N ARG A 269 4.42 13.95 -7.36
CA ARG A 269 5.72 14.23 -7.98
C ARG A 269 6.20 15.63 -7.58
N ALA A 270 7.52 15.81 -7.57
CA ALA A 270 8.13 17.09 -7.23
C ALA A 270 7.82 18.19 -8.25
N ASP A 271 7.78 17.86 -9.54
CA ASP A 271 7.43 18.80 -10.60
C ASP A 271 5.96 19.23 -10.54
N SER A 272 5.04 18.29 -10.30
CA SER A 272 3.62 18.58 -10.08
C SER A 272 3.40 19.50 -8.87
N TYR A 273 4.05 19.20 -7.74
CA TYR A 273 4.04 20.06 -6.56
C TYR A 273 4.55 21.46 -6.85
N ASN A 274 5.75 21.57 -7.45
CA ASN A 274 6.35 22.85 -7.79
C ASN A 274 5.51 23.66 -8.79
N ALA A 275 4.77 23.00 -9.68
CA ALA A 275 3.83 23.66 -10.58
C ALA A 275 2.64 24.25 -9.82
N ALA A 276 2.04 23.47 -8.90
CA ALA A 276 0.90 23.89 -8.08
C ALA A 276 1.26 25.05 -7.13
N MET A 277 2.39 24.95 -6.43
CA MET A 277 2.81 25.90 -5.41
C MET A 277 3.24 27.27 -5.92
N ARG A 278 3.30 27.47 -7.25
CA ARG A 278 3.44 28.82 -7.84
C ARG A 278 2.20 29.69 -7.62
N SER A 279 1.05 29.08 -7.36
CA SER A 279 -0.18 29.78 -7.05
C SER A 279 -0.31 29.99 -5.55
N ASP A 280 -0.24 31.25 -5.10
CA ASP A 280 -0.45 31.62 -3.69
C ASP A 280 -1.81 31.11 -3.16
N HIS A 281 -2.83 31.10 -4.03
CA HIS A 281 -4.16 30.61 -3.69
C HIS A 281 -4.19 29.10 -3.45
N VAL A 282 -3.52 28.31 -4.29
CA VAL A 282 -3.42 26.85 -4.08
C VAL A 282 -2.67 26.56 -2.79
N ARG A 283 -1.58 27.29 -2.53
CA ARG A 283 -0.81 27.15 -1.29
C ARG A 283 -1.68 27.44 -0.05
N ASP A 284 -2.44 28.54 -0.05
CA ASP A 284 -3.39 28.86 1.04
C ASP A 284 -4.41 27.73 1.25
N LEU A 285 -5.02 27.25 0.17
CA LEU A 285 -6.01 26.17 0.24
C LEU A 285 -5.42 24.86 0.78
N VAL A 286 -4.19 24.49 0.41
CA VAL A 286 -3.53 23.29 0.92
C VAL A 286 -3.31 23.36 2.44
N LEU A 287 -2.83 24.50 2.94
CA LEU A 287 -2.64 24.70 4.38
C LEU A 287 -3.98 24.73 5.13
N ARG A 288 -4.99 25.42 4.57
CA ARG A 288 -6.35 25.47 5.14
C ARG A 288 -7.08 24.13 5.05
N ALA A 289 -6.77 23.27 4.09
CA ALA A 289 -7.31 21.93 3.99
C ALA A 289 -6.77 21.01 5.10
N GLY A 290 -5.63 21.35 5.71
CA GLY A 290 -5.02 20.57 6.79
C GLY A 290 -3.93 19.62 6.31
N PHE A 291 -3.38 19.82 5.12
CA PHE A 291 -2.19 19.08 4.70
C PHE A 291 -1.01 19.43 5.58
N ASP A 292 -0.31 18.40 6.07
CA ASP A 292 0.91 18.52 6.86
C ASP A 292 2.09 17.77 6.22
N ARG A 293 1.83 16.79 5.34
CA ARG A 293 2.87 15.95 4.73
C ARG A 293 2.60 15.69 3.25
N PHE A 294 3.68 15.70 2.46
CA PHE A 294 3.67 15.16 1.10
C PHE A 294 4.86 14.23 0.86
N GLY A 295 4.60 13.02 0.36
CA GLY A 295 5.62 12.08 -0.08
C GLY A 295 5.97 12.24 -1.55
N PHE A 296 7.26 12.27 -1.84
CA PHE A 296 7.80 12.43 -3.20
C PHE A 296 8.51 11.17 -3.66
N GLY A 297 8.04 10.59 -4.76
CA GLY A 297 8.72 9.49 -5.44
C GLY A 297 10.06 9.94 -6.03
N ALA A 298 11.11 9.94 -5.20
CA ALA A 298 12.46 10.37 -5.52
C ALA A 298 13.25 9.33 -6.34
N ASP A 299 12.68 8.15 -6.60
CA ASP A 299 13.36 7.06 -7.32
C ASP A 299 14.04 7.54 -8.60
N GLY A 300 15.33 7.23 -8.73
CA GLY A 300 16.16 7.58 -9.87
C GLY A 300 16.69 9.02 -9.86
N ALA A 301 16.28 9.90 -8.94
CA ALA A 301 16.71 11.30 -8.94
C ALA A 301 18.26 11.48 -8.92
N ALA A 302 19.00 10.48 -8.44
CA ALA A 302 20.45 10.47 -8.47
C ALA A 302 21.06 10.21 -9.86
N SER A 303 20.34 9.52 -10.77
CA SER A 303 20.86 9.06 -12.06
C SER A 303 19.84 9.19 -13.20
N VAL A 304 20.20 9.96 -14.24
CA VAL A 304 19.38 10.12 -15.46
C VAL A 304 19.14 8.78 -16.17
N ALA A 305 20.11 7.85 -16.13
CA ALA A 305 19.95 6.53 -16.74
C ALA A 305 18.84 5.72 -16.02
N VAL A 306 18.85 5.75 -14.69
CA VAL A 306 17.84 5.10 -13.82
C VAL A 306 16.47 5.75 -14.06
N LEU A 307 16.37 7.08 -14.11
CA LEU A 307 15.11 7.79 -14.43
C LEU A 307 14.49 7.38 -15.77
N ARG A 308 15.34 7.25 -16.80
CA ARG A 308 14.91 6.84 -18.14
C ARG A 308 14.43 5.39 -18.14
N ALA A 309 15.13 4.50 -17.43
CA ALA A 309 14.74 3.10 -17.30
C ALA A 309 13.36 2.94 -16.60
N MET A 310 13.13 3.74 -15.56
CA MET A 310 11.86 3.78 -14.83
C MET A 310 10.71 4.45 -15.60
N ARG A 311 11.01 5.13 -16.71
CA ARG A 311 10.05 5.90 -17.53
C ARG A 311 9.34 7.01 -16.74
N LYS A 312 10.05 7.65 -15.80
CA LYS A 312 9.51 8.78 -15.02
C LYS A 312 9.43 10.10 -15.79
N HIS A 313 10.19 10.23 -16.90
CA HIS A 313 10.21 11.42 -17.77
C HIS A 313 10.41 12.73 -16.98
N ALA A 314 11.38 12.75 -16.07
CA ALA A 314 11.65 13.86 -15.14
C ALA A 314 13.16 14.14 -15.04
N ASP A 315 13.77 14.61 -16.13
CA ASP A 315 15.23 14.80 -16.21
C ASP A 315 15.77 15.86 -15.20
N SER A 316 14.88 16.69 -14.63
CA SER A 316 15.17 17.69 -13.59
C SER A 316 14.79 17.25 -12.16
N LEU A 317 14.41 15.97 -11.95
CA LEU A 317 13.81 15.52 -10.69
C LEU A 317 14.63 15.89 -9.44
N ARG A 318 15.97 15.82 -9.50
CA ARG A 318 16.83 16.20 -8.37
C ARG A 318 16.67 17.66 -7.96
N SER A 319 16.70 18.58 -8.93
CA SER A 319 16.50 20.01 -8.63
C SER A 319 15.06 20.28 -8.19
N ASP A 320 14.09 19.60 -8.80
CA ASP A 320 12.68 19.75 -8.43
C ASP A 320 12.42 19.30 -6.99
N LEU A 321 13.04 18.19 -6.54
CA LEU A 321 12.97 17.72 -5.16
C LEU A 321 13.54 18.75 -4.17
N ILE A 322 14.73 19.29 -4.44
CA ILE A 322 15.35 20.29 -3.57
C ILE A 322 14.48 21.54 -3.46
N THR A 323 13.91 22.02 -4.58
CA THR A 323 12.98 23.15 -4.58
C THR A 323 11.71 22.85 -3.79
N ALA A 324 11.11 21.66 -3.98
CA ALA A 324 9.90 21.26 -3.27
C ALA A 324 10.15 21.18 -1.76
N PHE A 325 11.25 20.56 -1.34
CA PHE A 325 11.62 20.39 0.08
C PHE A 325 11.90 21.74 0.75
N ALA A 326 12.61 22.65 0.06
CA ALA A 326 12.84 24.00 0.57
C ALA A 326 11.52 24.76 0.79
N HIS A 327 10.62 24.71 -0.19
CA HIS A 327 9.30 25.33 -0.05
C HIS A 327 8.48 24.71 1.09
N MET A 328 8.54 23.38 1.28
CA MET A 328 7.84 22.70 2.37
C MET A 328 8.37 23.11 3.74
N GLU A 329 9.70 23.15 3.92
CA GLU A 329 10.31 23.63 5.17
C GLU A 329 9.90 25.08 5.48
N GLU A 330 9.86 25.95 4.45
CA GLU A 330 9.43 27.35 4.59
C GLU A 330 7.94 27.50 4.95
N THR A 331 7.11 26.53 4.57
CA THR A 331 5.65 26.55 4.77
C THR A 331 5.18 25.67 5.94
N GLY A 332 6.11 25.03 6.65
CA GLY A 332 5.81 24.15 7.78
C GLY A 332 5.20 22.80 7.40
N LEU A 333 5.36 22.39 6.14
CA LEU A 333 4.98 21.05 5.66
C LEU A 333 6.17 20.09 5.80
N THR A 334 5.89 18.82 6.07
CA THR A 334 6.90 17.75 6.15
C THR A 334 7.07 17.04 4.81
N PRO A 335 8.24 17.16 4.15
CA PRO A 335 8.53 16.40 2.94
C PRO A 335 8.95 14.97 3.27
N GLU A 336 8.32 13.97 2.66
CA GLU A 336 8.72 12.57 2.77
C GLU A 336 9.50 12.13 1.51
N ILE A 337 10.66 11.54 1.72
CA ILE A 337 11.49 10.93 0.67
C ILE A 337 10.98 9.51 0.44
N LEU A 338 10.23 9.30 -0.63
CA LEU A 338 9.84 7.96 -1.08
C LEU A 338 10.86 7.47 -2.11
N TYR A 339 11.63 6.42 -1.80
CA TYR A 339 12.68 5.91 -2.70
C TYR A 339 12.67 4.38 -2.87
N VAL A 340 12.90 3.93 -4.10
CA VAL A 340 13.03 2.53 -4.49
C VAL A 340 14.47 2.20 -4.92
N PHE A 341 15.14 1.31 -4.18
CA PHE A 341 16.52 0.90 -4.39
C PHE A 341 16.62 -0.39 -5.22
N GLY A 342 17.60 -0.49 -6.12
CA GLY A 342 17.94 -1.75 -6.75
C GLY A 342 17.05 -2.09 -7.95
N ILE A 343 16.67 -1.09 -8.74
CA ILE A 343 16.09 -1.42 -10.05
C ILE A 343 17.15 -2.14 -10.91
N PRO A 344 16.79 -2.88 -11.98
CA PRO A 344 17.75 -3.70 -12.72
C PRO A 344 18.94 -2.90 -13.29
N GLU A 345 18.75 -1.61 -13.53
CA GLU A 345 19.76 -0.68 -14.03
C GLU A 345 20.66 -0.06 -12.95
N ASP A 346 20.38 -0.31 -11.66
CA ASP A 346 21.22 0.18 -10.58
C ASP A 346 22.59 -0.52 -10.53
N THR A 347 23.60 0.27 -10.23
CA THR A 347 24.97 -0.15 -9.98
C THR A 347 25.39 0.32 -8.58
N GLU A 348 26.50 -0.17 -8.06
CA GLU A 348 27.04 0.32 -6.78
C GLU A 348 27.23 1.84 -6.79
N ALA A 349 27.66 2.41 -7.93
CA ALA A 349 27.82 3.85 -8.09
C ALA A 349 26.47 4.60 -8.00
N THR A 350 25.42 4.14 -8.70
CA THR A 350 24.11 4.81 -8.66
C THR A 350 23.42 4.67 -7.30
N LEU A 351 23.62 3.53 -6.61
CA LEU A 351 23.15 3.34 -5.24
C LEU A 351 23.90 4.22 -4.24
N ALA A 352 25.21 4.39 -4.40
CA ALA A 352 25.99 5.33 -3.60
C ALA A 352 25.53 6.78 -3.79
N GLU A 353 25.30 7.20 -5.03
CA GLU A 353 24.76 8.53 -5.34
C GLU A 353 23.35 8.73 -4.76
N THR A 354 22.52 7.69 -4.82
CA THR A 354 21.19 7.67 -4.20
C THR A 354 21.30 7.89 -2.69
N ARG A 355 22.13 7.10 -2.01
CA ARG A 355 22.35 7.23 -0.57
C ARG A 355 22.87 8.62 -0.20
N ALA A 356 23.76 9.18 -1.01
CA ALA A 356 24.27 10.54 -0.80
C ALA A 356 23.16 11.59 -0.98
N LEU A 357 22.29 11.46 -1.99
CA LEU A 357 21.17 12.37 -2.21
C LEU A 357 20.15 12.30 -1.07
N CYS A 358 19.70 11.11 -0.68
CA CYS A 358 18.75 10.95 0.42
C CYS A 358 19.34 11.48 1.75
N GLY A 359 20.63 11.21 2.01
CA GLY A 359 21.33 11.78 3.16
C GLY A 359 21.37 13.30 3.14
N LEU A 360 21.71 13.90 1.99
CA LEU A 360 21.70 15.35 1.81
C LEU A 360 20.32 15.95 2.08
N LEU A 361 19.24 15.32 1.60
CA LEU A 361 17.88 15.81 1.84
C LEU A 361 17.53 15.79 3.34
N LEU A 362 17.85 14.69 4.06
CA LEU A 362 17.62 14.60 5.51
C LEU A 362 18.45 15.61 6.32
N GLU A 363 19.69 15.86 5.90
CA GLU A 363 20.59 16.82 6.56
C GLU A 363 20.19 18.27 6.31
N THR A 364 19.77 18.57 5.06
CA THR A 364 19.43 19.93 4.64
C THR A 364 18.05 20.37 5.12
N PHE A 365 17.10 19.43 5.20
CA PHE A 365 15.70 19.69 5.54
C PHE A 365 15.34 18.94 6.83
N PRO A 366 15.48 19.56 8.01
CA PRO A 366 15.29 18.90 9.30
C PRO A 366 13.88 18.34 9.54
N SER A 367 12.86 18.86 8.85
CA SER A 367 11.50 18.31 8.94
C SER A 367 11.30 17.05 8.10
N SER A 368 12.22 16.74 7.18
CA SER A 368 12.04 15.67 6.20
C SER A 368 12.09 14.27 6.79
N GLU A 369 11.32 13.36 6.18
CA GLU A 369 11.20 11.96 6.60
C GLU A 369 11.65 11.03 5.48
N TYR A 370 12.02 9.79 5.82
CA TYR A 370 12.52 8.81 4.87
C TYR A 370 11.66 7.55 4.85
N ARG A 371 11.26 7.17 3.64
CA ARG A 371 10.50 5.96 3.32
C ARG A 371 11.15 5.25 2.11
N GLY A 372 11.89 4.19 2.37
CA GLY A 372 12.72 3.53 1.37
C GLY A 372 12.48 2.03 1.25
N PHE A 373 12.46 1.54 0.01
CA PHE A 373 12.08 0.17 -0.32
C PHE A 373 13.00 -0.47 -1.36
N PRO A 374 13.36 -1.75 -1.24
CA PRO A 374 13.99 -2.47 -2.33
C PRO A 374 13.00 -2.73 -3.48
N ALA A 375 13.46 -2.56 -4.72
CA ALA A 375 12.65 -2.66 -5.92
C ALA A 375 12.02 -4.05 -6.09
N LYS A 376 10.74 -4.06 -6.49
CA LYS A 376 10.00 -5.26 -6.88
C LYS A 376 9.46 -5.04 -8.29
N ASN A 377 10.18 -5.55 -9.29
CA ASN A 377 9.86 -5.24 -10.67
C ASN A 377 8.70 -6.09 -11.20
N GLU A 378 8.59 -7.34 -10.75
CA GLU A 378 7.62 -8.32 -11.22
C GLU A 378 6.53 -8.59 -10.18
N ILE A 379 5.50 -7.76 -10.19
CA ILE A 379 4.33 -7.92 -9.31
C ILE A 379 3.08 -8.21 -10.15
N PRO A 380 2.15 -9.09 -9.73
CA PRO A 380 0.94 -9.37 -10.50
C PRO A 380 -0.03 -8.19 -10.63
N GLY A 381 0.26 -7.05 -10.01
CA GLY A 381 -0.44 -5.78 -10.27
C GLY A 381 0.10 -4.99 -11.47
N ASN A 382 1.32 -5.25 -11.96
CA ASN A 382 1.99 -4.39 -12.96
C ASN A 382 2.23 -5.07 -14.31
N ALA A 383 2.69 -4.29 -15.29
CA ALA A 383 2.91 -4.78 -16.66
C ALA A 383 4.04 -5.83 -16.77
N ASN A 384 4.98 -5.84 -15.82
CA ASN A 384 6.13 -6.74 -15.85
C ASN A 384 5.77 -8.18 -15.44
N TRP A 385 4.64 -8.43 -14.77
CA TRP A 385 4.20 -9.79 -14.43
C TRP A 385 4.15 -10.74 -15.62
N ASN A 386 3.83 -10.23 -16.81
CA ASN A 386 3.72 -11.02 -18.03
C ASN A 386 4.91 -10.82 -18.99
N ARG A 387 6.02 -10.21 -18.53
CA ARG A 387 7.17 -9.95 -19.41
C ARG A 387 7.86 -11.25 -19.84
N PRO A 388 8.35 -11.33 -21.10
CA PRO A 388 9.19 -12.44 -21.53
C PRO A 388 10.41 -12.62 -20.61
N GLY A 389 10.77 -13.88 -20.33
CA GLY A 389 11.89 -14.24 -19.45
C GLY A 389 11.54 -14.31 -17.97
N TRP A 390 10.59 -13.51 -17.48
CA TRP A 390 10.02 -13.68 -16.15
C TRP A 390 8.91 -14.73 -16.14
N LYS A 391 7.97 -14.63 -17.09
CA LYS A 391 6.87 -15.58 -17.21
C LYS A 391 7.43 -16.99 -17.38
N ASP A 392 6.89 -17.90 -16.58
CA ASP A 392 7.31 -19.30 -16.50
C ASP A 392 8.75 -19.53 -16.02
N SER A 393 9.44 -18.52 -15.49
CA SER A 393 10.71 -18.68 -14.78
C SER A 393 10.55 -19.52 -13.49
N PRO A 394 11.64 -20.06 -12.91
CA PRO A 394 11.57 -20.78 -11.64
C PRO A 394 10.93 -19.97 -10.51
N ALA A 395 11.29 -18.69 -10.36
CA ALA A 395 10.73 -17.82 -9.33
C ALA A 395 9.23 -17.55 -9.54
N HIS A 396 8.82 -17.32 -10.80
CA HIS A 396 7.40 -17.18 -11.14
C HIS A 396 6.60 -18.44 -10.81
N ARG A 397 7.12 -19.63 -11.11
CA ARG A 397 6.44 -20.89 -10.76
C ARG A 397 6.39 -21.11 -9.25
N GLN A 398 7.47 -20.82 -8.53
CA GLN A 398 7.51 -20.94 -7.07
C GLN A 398 6.44 -20.07 -6.39
N LEU A 399 6.27 -18.82 -6.81
CA LEU A 399 5.21 -17.94 -6.30
C LEU A 399 3.82 -18.58 -6.46
N LEU A 400 3.55 -19.21 -7.60
CA LEU A 400 2.26 -19.83 -7.89
C LEU A 400 2.03 -21.16 -7.17
N ASP A 401 3.10 -21.92 -6.92
CA ASP A 401 3.05 -23.21 -6.24
C ASP A 401 3.10 -23.08 -4.71
N GLN A 402 3.67 -21.99 -4.20
CA GLN A 402 3.88 -21.73 -2.78
C GLN A 402 3.50 -20.27 -2.47
N PRO A 403 2.20 -19.99 -2.23
CA PRO A 403 1.71 -18.62 -2.08
C PRO A 403 2.41 -17.77 -1.01
N ASP A 404 3.00 -18.36 0.02
CA ASP A 404 3.76 -17.64 1.04
C ASP A 404 4.96 -16.86 0.45
N HIS A 405 5.51 -17.31 -0.68
CA HIS A 405 6.56 -16.57 -1.37
C HIS A 405 6.08 -15.23 -1.93
N PHE A 406 4.76 -14.96 -2.07
CA PHE A 406 4.28 -13.64 -2.44
C PHE A 406 4.64 -12.56 -1.41
N LEU A 407 4.95 -12.94 -0.15
CA LEU A 407 5.50 -12.02 0.86
C LEU A 407 6.83 -11.37 0.39
N ASN A 408 7.59 -12.04 -0.48
CA ASN A 408 8.83 -11.50 -1.05
C ASN A 408 8.60 -10.35 -2.04
N LEU A 409 7.37 -10.15 -2.49
CA LEU A 409 6.98 -9.07 -3.39
C LEU A 409 6.48 -7.83 -2.63
N GLY A 410 6.52 -7.84 -1.29
CA GLY A 410 6.37 -6.66 -0.46
C GLY A 410 7.44 -5.62 -0.73
N PHE A 411 7.06 -4.34 -0.67
CA PHE A 411 8.04 -3.26 -0.80
C PHE A 411 8.93 -3.18 0.43
N GLU A 412 8.41 -3.51 1.60
CA GLU A 412 9.15 -3.60 2.86
C GLU A 412 10.13 -4.77 2.89
N ALA A 413 9.89 -5.83 2.12
CA ALA A 413 10.76 -7.01 2.12
C ALA A 413 12.13 -6.66 1.52
N LEU A 414 13.21 -7.07 2.21
CA LEU A 414 14.57 -6.98 1.66
C LEU A 414 14.66 -7.68 0.29
N ALA A 415 15.63 -7.26 -0.52
CA ALA A 415 15.98 -7.92 -1.77
C ALA A 415 16.23 -9.41 -1.50
N ASN A 416 15.68 -10.25 -2.37
CA ASN A 416 15.55 -11.69 -2.16
C ASN A 416 15.69 -12.44 -3.49
N GLU A 417 15.71 -13.77 -3.46
CA GLU A 417 15.90 -14.62 -4.64
C GLU A 417 14.84 -14.41 -5.73
N THR A 418 13.65 -13.93 -5.37
CA THR A 418 12.56 -13.61 -6.30
C THR A 418 12.79 -12.29 -7.02
N SER A 419 13.11 -11.22 -6.28
CA SER A 419 13.27 -9.86 -6.83
C SER A 419 14.66 -9.59 -7.40
N HIS A 420 15.69 -10.20 -6.82
CA HIS A 420 17.11 -10.00 -7.12
C HIS A 420 17.80 -11.37 -7.10
N PRO A 421 17.69 -12.16 -8.18
CA PRO A 421 18.19 -13.54 -8.19
C PRO A 421 19.71 -13.62 -8.02
N ASP A 422 20.45 -12.65 -8.56
CA ASP A 422 21.91 -12.56 -8.39
C ASP A 422 22.28 -12.27 -6.93
N PRO A 423 23.08 -13.13 -6.26
CA PRO A 423 23.48 -12.93 -4.88
C PRO A 423 24.28 -11.65 -4.63
N GLY A 424 25.14 -11.24 -5.56
CA GLY A 424 25.97 -10.05 -5.42
C GLY A 424 25.13 -8.78 -5.47
N THR A 425 24.24 -8.68 -6.47
CA THR A 425 23.28 -7.59 -6.56
C THR A 425 22.38 -7.53 -5.33
N ARG A 426 21.88 -8.68 -4.87
CA ARG A 426 21.01 -8.75 -3.68
C ARG A 426 21.69 -8.21 -2.42
N LEU A 427 22.92 -8.65 -2.13
CA LEU A 427 23.70 -8.16 -1.00
C LEU A 427 23.99 -6.66 -1.11
N MET A 428 24.35 -6.18 -2.31
CA MET A 428 24.59 -4.77 -2.58
C MET A 428 23.34 -3.92 -2.30
N VAL A 429 22.18 -4.29 -2.85
CA VAL A 429 20.93 -3.54 -2.65
C VAL A 429 20.52 -3.53 -1.18
N ASN A 430 20.60 -4.68 -0.50
CA ASN A 430 20.27 -4.77 0.92
C ASN A 430 21.20 -3.92 1.79
N ARG A 431 22.50 -3.87 1.47
CA ARG A 431 23.47 -3.01 2.16
C ARG A 431 23.03 -1.55 2.12
N TYR A 432 22.73 -1.01 0.93
CA TYR A 432 22.33 0.39 0.79
C TYR A 432 20.96 0.69 1.41
N ALA A 433 19.99 -0.22 1.26
CA ALA A 433 18.66 -0.05 1.86
C ALA A 433 18.74 -0.01 3.39
N VAL A 434 19.50 -0.94 4.00
CA VAL A 434 19.70 -0.99 5.46
C VAL A 434 20.50 0.20 5.95
N ASP A 435 21.59 0.58 5.27
CA ASP A 435 22.40 1.74 5.64
C ASP A 435 21.58 3.04 5.66
N MET A 436 20.79 3.29 4.61
CA MET A 436 19.94 4.47 4.55
C MET A 436 18.84 4.45 5.64
N SER A 437 18.23 3.28 5.87
CA SER A 437 17.21 3.12 6.92
C SER A 437 17.79 3.32 8.32
N ARG A 438 19.01 2.83 8.57
CA ARG A 438 19.75 3.06 9.81
C ARG A 438 20.01 4.55 10.00
N TYR A 439 20.50 5.24 8.97
CA TYR A 439 20.79 6.66 9.05
C TYR A 439 19.53 7.48 9.39
N ALA A 440 18.41 7.21 8.71
CA ALA A 440 17.14 7.84 9.03
C ALA A 440 16.61 7.47 10.43
N HIS A 441 16.84 6.23 10.89
CA HIS A 441 16.46 5.77 12.22
C HIS A 441 17.23 6.49 13.33
N GLU A 442 18.55 6.68 13.18
CA GLU A 442 19.39 7.45 14.11
C GLU A 442 18.92 8.91 14.25
N LEU A 443 18.29 9.45 13.20
CA LEU A 443 17.68 10.78 13.21
C LEU A 443 16.23 10.79 13.75
N GLY A 444 15.62 9.62 14.01
CA GLY A 444 14.20 9.49 14.39
C GLY A 444 13.21 9.78 13.25
N ARG A 445 13.64 9.64 11.99
CA ARG A 445 12.91 10.10 10.78
C ARG A 445 12.64 8.99 9.77
N VAL A 446 12.79 7.73 10.17
CA VAL A 446 12.41 6.57 9.34
C VAL A 446 10.91 6.30 9.48
N ARG A 447 10.22 6.11 8.35
CA ARG A 447 8.78 5.81 8.29
C ARG A 447 8.46 4.44 7.70
N SER A 448 9.40 3.82 7.00
CA SER A 448 9.29 2.43 6.55
C SER A 448 10.39 1.55 7.12
N TYR A 449 10.03 0.34 7.50
CA TYR A 449 10.98 -0.61 8.07
C TYR A 449 11.13 -1.84 7.18
N LEU A 450 12.39 -2.26 7.00
CA LEU A 450 12.72 -3.39 6.17
C LEU A 450 12.41 -4.70 6.89
N THR A 451 11.77 -5.64 6.18
CA THR A 451 11.44 -6.97 6.72
C THR A 451 12.29 -8.07 6.10
N VAL A 452 12.46 -9.16 6.84
CA VAL A 452 13.19 -10.33 6.35
C VAL A 452 12.31 -11.11 5.37
N PRO A 453 12.82 -11.48 4.18
CA PRO A 453 12.05 -12.20 3.18
C PRO A 453 11.91 -13.68 3.51
N VAL A 454 10.97 -14.36 2.86
CA VAL A 454 10.96 -15.83 2.76
C VAL A 454 12.12 -16.25 1.86
N ALA A 455 13.13 -16.90 2.43
CA ALA A 455 14.37 -17.23 1.73
C ALA A 455 14.69 -18.72 1.83
N SER A 456 15.36 -19.26 0.81
CA SER A 456 15.89 -20.62 0.88
C SER A 456 16.94 -20.73 1.99
N PRO A 457 17.06 -21.88 2.67
CA PRO A 457 18.12 -22.08 3.66
C PRO A 457 19.51 -21.76 3.09
N GLY A 458 20.25 -20.89 3.78
CA GLY A 458 21.59 -20.44 3.37
C GLY A 458 21.62 -19.40 2.25
N ALA A 459 20.47 -18.88 1.79
CA ALA A 459 20.44 -17.80 0.82
C ALA A 459 21.09 -16.53 1.41
N PRO A 460 22.06 -15.90 0.72
CA PRO A 460 22.70 -14.70 1.24
C PRO A 460 21.72 -13.51 1.15
N ILE A 461 21.22 -13.06 2.29
CA ILE A 461 20.35 -11.88 2.41
C ILE A 461 21.15 -10.66 2.84
N MET A 462 22.02 -10.81 3.84
CA MET A 462 22.89 -9.76 4.38
C MET A 462 24.27 -10.34 4.69
N ASP A 463 25.31 -9.52 4.55
CA ASP A 463 26.64 -9.80 5.13
C ASP A 463 26.67 -9.37 6.61
N ASP A 464 27.74 -9.71 7.34
CA ASP A 464 27.84 -9.43 8.78
C ASP A 464 27.74 -7.93 9.11
N ALA A 465 28.29 -7.08 8.25
CA ALA A 465 28.25 -5.63 8.44
C ALA A 465 26.83 -5.07 8.27
N THR A 466 26.14 -5.51 7.22
CA THR A 466 24.74 -5.13 6.96
C THR A 466 23.83 -5.66 8.05
N LEU A 467 24.04 -6.90 8.50
CA LEU A 467 23.28 -7.48 9.59
C LEU A 467 23.48 -6.74 10.91
N ALA A 468 24.71 -6.29 11.22
CA ALA A 468 24.95 -5.48 12.41
C ALA A 468 24.12 -4.19 12.39
N ALA A 469 24.09 -3.47 11.26
CA ALA A 469 23.24 -2.30 11.10
C ALA A 469 21.74 -2.61 11.21
N PHE A 470 21.30 -3.73 10.65
CA PHE A 470 19.91 -4.17 10.74
C PHE A 470 19.50 -4.57 12.16
N ARG A 471 20.41 -5.18 12.94
CA ARG A 471 20.20 -5.47 14.37
C ARG A 471 20.00 -4.18 15.16
N ASP A 472 20.77 -3.13 14.88
CA ASP A 472 20.64 -1.84 15.58
C ASP A 472 19.21 -1.26 15.42
N ILE A 473 18.65 -1.30 14.21
CA ILE A 473 17.27 -0.85 13.93
C ILE A 473 16.26 -1.76 14.62
N THR A 474 16.39 -3.08 14.43
CA THR A 474 15.37 -4.04 14.87
C THR A 474 15.36 -4.27 16.38
N ALA A 475 16.48 -4.02 17.08
CA ALA A 475 16.55 -4.10 18.53
C ALA A 475 15.64 -3.10 19.24
N HIS A 476 15.24 -2.01 18.57
CA HIS A 476 14.25 -1.08 19.09
C HIS A 476 12.85 -1.72 19.25
N TYR A 477 12.51 -2.69 18.40
CA TYR A 477 11.17 -3.29 18.32
C TYR A 477 11.13 -4.72 18.86
N ALA A 478 12.22 -5.47 18.69
CA ALA A 478 12.34 -6.86 19.08
C ALA A 478 13.73 -7.14 19.69
N PRO A 479 14.07 -6.55 20.85
CA PRO A 479 15.41 -6.65 21.43
C PRO A 479 15.87 -8.10 21.63
N ASP A 480 14.97 -8.96 22.11
CA ASP A 480 15.27 -10.37 22.38
C ASP A 480 15.55 -11.18 21.10
N VAL A 481 14.83 -10.86 20.02
CA VAL A 481 15.02 -11.53 18.72
C VAL A 481 16.29 -11.00 18.06
N ALA A 482 16.48 -9.68 18.05
CA ALA A 482 17.61 -8.99 17.40
C ALA A 482 18.97 -9.44 17.98
N ALA A 483 19.07 -9.62 19.29
CA ALA A 483 20.32 -10.02 19.97
C ALA A 483 20.88 -11.37 19.47
N GLY A 484 20.01 -12.28 19.05
CA GLY A 484 20.39 -13.62 18.59
C GLY A 484 20.47 -13.79 17.08
N LEU A 485 20.20 -12.74 16.28
CA LEU A 485 20.22 -12.87 14.81
C LEU A 485 21.63 -13.23 14.33
N THR A 486 21.76 -14.13 13.37
CA THR A 486 22.99 -14.40 12.60
C THR A 486 22.61 -14.57 11.14
N PRO A 487 23.54 -14.44 10.18
CA PRO A 487 23.21 -14.65 8.77
C PRO A 487 22.52 -16.00 8.50
N GLU A 488 22.88 -17.03 9.27
CA GLU A 488 22.38 -18.39 9.13
C GLU A 488 20.95 -18.57 9.68
N ASN A 489 20.54 -17.80 10.68
CA ASN A 489 19.24 -18.00 11.36
C ASN A 489 18.17 -16.94 11.00
N LEU A 490 18.50 -15.96 10.14
CA LEU A 490 17.58 -14.90 9.72
C LEU A 490 16.24 -15.44 9.23
N ALA A 491 16.27 -16.45 8.35
CA ALA A 491 15.06 -17.04 7.79
C ALA A 491 14.18 -17.71 8.85
N GLU A 492 14.78 -18.37 9.83
CA GLU A 492 14.06 -19.03 10.94
C GLU A 492 13.44 -18.02 11.91
N ARG A 493 14.08 -16.85 12.06
CA ARG A 493 13.61 -15.77 12.94
C ARG A 493 12.68 -14.77 12.25
N ARG A 494 12.38 -14.97 10.96
CA ARG A 494 11.56 -14.06 10.14
C ARG A 494 10.22 -13.71 10.78
N VAL A 495 9.42 -14.71 11.15
CA VAL A 495 8.05 -14.50 11.66
C VAL A 495 8.04 -13.62 12.92
N PRO A 496 8.72 -14.00 14.03
CA PRO A 496 8.69 -13.18 15.24
C PRO A 496 9.36 -11.81 15.05
N LEU A 497 10.31 -11.67 14.11
CA LEU A 497 10.94 -10.40 13.81
C LEU A 497 10.01 -9.47 13.02
N ASN A 498 9.44 -9.95 11.91
CA ASN A 498 8.58 -9.15 11.04
C ASN A 498 7.29 -8.73 11.76
N ALA A 499 6.73 -9.59 12.64
CA ALA A 499 5.56 -9.27 13.46
C ALA A 499 5.84 -8.20 14.54
N ALA A 500 7.10 -7.96 14.87
CA ALA A 500 7.49 -6.95 15.85
C ALA A 500 7.79 -5.58 15.22
N ILE A 501 8.20 -5.56 13.95
CA ILE A 501 8.51 -4.35 13.20
C ILE A 501 7.22 -3.53 13.00
N PRO A 502 7.23 -2.20 13.25
CA PRO A 502 6.07 -1.37 12.98
C PRO A 502 5.71 -1.47 11.52
N LYS A 503 4.41 -1.48 11.25
CA LYS A 503 3.94 -1.32 9.88
C LYS A 503 4.36 0.05 9.37
N ASP A 504 4.56 0.14 8.07
CA ASP A 504 4.72 1.42 7.41
C ASP A 504 3.49 2.28 7.75
N TYR A 505 3.75 3.49 8.23
CA TYR A 505 2.75 4.54 8.38
C TYR A 505 2.45 5.17 7.02
#